data_AF-A0ABD5JIQ4-F1
#
_entry.id   AF-A0ABD5JIQ4-F1
#
_cell.length_a   1.000
_cell.length_b   1.000
_cell.length_c   1.000
_cell.angle_alpha   90.00
_cell.angle_beta   90.00
_cell.angle_gamma   90.00
#
_symmetry.space_group_name_H-M   'P 1'
#
loop_
_entity.id
_entity.type
_entity.pdbx_description
1 polymer ?
#
loop_
_entity_poly.entity_id
_entity_poly.type
_entity_poly.pdbx_seq_one_letter_code
_entity_poly.pdbx_strand_id
1 'polypeptide(L)'
;MARARPARIRYRISGGGPGNLPARGGDCRTADVVEQWEWWAMEAERRAVGRGRRRGLAAVVGTLTLAGAVVLPGEGAFAEDGRGPAATPWSAEVADGFASVSALGQNGTYGGRDGRTVTVRTLADLEKYATASEPYVIVVAAAITMDPKGKEIKVASDKTIVGSGTSGQIIGGGFFLGQGVHNVIIRNLTIRDSYEGTWNDKEHDWDAIQMDGAHHVWIDHNELRHMADGLIDSRKDTTYLTVSWNRLQRNNKSFGIGWTENTTADITIHHNWFRESEQRNPSADNIAHAHLYNNYLQDDPGTDISSSYGNYARGNTKMVLENSYFQGFENPVIKDATAALVQRGNLFVNTTGRNESGGTAFDPKAYYSYSLDPADRVPSIVTSGSGPTRAIGTTG
;
A
#
# COMPACT_ATOMS: atom_id res chain seq x y z
N MET A 1 -49.93 -10.98 23.81
CA MET A 1 -49.08 -9.79 24.04
C MET A 1 -47.93 -9.82 23.05
N ALA A 2 -48.10 -9.16 21.90
CA ALA A 2 -47.14 -9.18 20.81
C ALA A 2 -46.24 -7.93 20.88
N ARG A 3 -44.92 -8.14 20.80
CA ARG A 3 -43.90 -7.08 20.78
C ARG A 3 -43.82 -6.44 19.39
N ALA A 4 -43.69 -5.11 19.39
CA ALA A 4 -43.64 -4.24 18.23
C ALA A 4 -42.42 -4.49 17.32
N ARG A 5 -42.60 -4.29 16.01
CA ARG A 5 -41.54 -4.16 15.00
C ARG A 5 -41.24 -2.67 14.77
N PRO A 6 -39.99 -2.26 14.47
CA PRO A 6 -39.68 -0.87 14.15
C PRO A 6 -40.12 -0.49 12.73
N ALA A 7 -40.54 0.77 12.59
CA ALA A 7 -41.12 1.35 11.38
C ALA A 7 -40.06 1.66 10.31
N ARG A 8 -40.41 1.40 9.03
CA ARG A 8 -39.69 1.91 7.85
C ARG A 8 -40.14 3.33 7.56
N ILE A 9 -39.20 4.28 7.49
CA ILE A 9 -39.46 5.63 6.99
C ILE A 9 -39.49 5.55 5.45
N ARG A 10 -40.63 5.90 4.84
CA ARG A 10 -40.76 6.15 3.39
C ARG A 10 -40.76 7.66 3.17
N TYR A 11 -39.85 8.16 2.34
CA TYR A 11 -39.93 9.53 1.83
C TYR A 11 -41.01 9.60 0.74
N ARG A 12 -41.93 10.56 0.90
CA ARG A 12 -43.02 10.88 -0.02
C ARG A 12 -42.60 12.09 -0.85
N ILE A 13 -42.37 11.91 -2.15
CA ILE A 13 -42.25 13.03 -3.09
C ILE A 13 -43.67 13.38 -3.55
N SER A 14 -44.12 14.59 -3.24
CA SER A 14 -45.38 15.16 -3.73
C SER A 14 -45.20 15.69 -5.15
N GLY A 15 -46.03 15.22 -6.07
CA GLY A 15 -46.11 15.73 -7.44
C GLY A 15 -46.87 17.06 -7.54
N GLY A 16 -46.46 17.87 -8.51
CA GLY A 16 -47.24 18.97 -9.09
C GLY A 16 -47.22 18.83 -10.61
N GLY A 17 -48.41 18.80 -11.22
CA GLY A 17 -48.62 18.72 -12.67
C GLY A 17 -48.63 20.09 -13.38
N PRO A 18 -49.18 20.18 -14.62
CA PRO A 18 -48.38 20.45 -15.81
C PRO A 18 -48.55 21.87 -16.39
N GLY A 19 -47.56 22.33 -17.17
CA GLY A 19 -47.61 23.57 -17.95
C GLY A 19 -46.71 23.51 -19.20
N ASN A 20 -47.24 23.97 -20.33
CA ASN A 20 -46.74 23.82 -21.70
C ASN A 20 -45.41 24.56 -22.03
N LEU A 21 -44.56 23.84 -22.80
CA LEU A 21 -43.68 24.19 -23.97
C LEU A 21 -43.58 25.66 -24.46
N PRO A 22 -42.45 26.09 -25.11
CA PRO A 22 -41.86 25.36 -26.25
C PRO A 22 -40.33 25.34 -26.48
N ALA A 23 -40.01 24.39 -27.35
CA ALA A 23 -38.77 24.00 -28.02
C ALA A 23 -37.74 25.09 -28.38
N ARG A 24 -36.45 24.72 -28.22
CA ARG A 24 -35.43 24.87 -29.28
C ARG A 24 -34.50 23.65 -29.27
N GLY A 25 -34.33 23.06 -30.45
CA GLY A 25 -33.51 21.87 -30.67
C GLY A 25 -32.01 22.14 -30.61
N GLY A 26 -31.27 21.10 -30.29
CA GLY A 26 -29.82 21.05 -30.33
C GLY A 26 -29.37 19.59 -30.34
N ASP A 27 -28.69 19.24 -31.42
CA ASP A 27 -28.21 17.93 -31.85
C ASP A 27 -27.44 17.17 -30.74
N CYS A 28 -27.81 15.91 -30.47
CA CYS A 28 -27.01 15.00 -29.64
C CYS A 28 -25.91 14.39 -30.52
N ARG A 29 -24.69 14.88 -30.37
CA ARG A 29 -23.48 14.18 -30.82
C ARG A 29 -22.57 13.93 -29.62
N THR A 30 -22.17 12.67 -29.53
CA THR A 30 -21.00 12.14 -28.83
C THR A 30 -19.86 13.16 -28.73
N ALA A 31 -19.41 13.46 -27.52
CA ALA A 31 -18.16 14.19 -27.29
C ALA A 31 -17.27 13.36 -26.38
N ASP A 32 -16.08 13.14 -26.91
CA ASP A 32 -15.01 12.27 -26.48
C ASP A 32 -14.34 12.72 -25.18
N VAL A 33 -13.74 11.70 -24.56
CA VAL A 33 -12.72 11.74 -23.54
C VAL A 33 -11.49 12.51 -24.06
N VAL A 34 -10.73 13.11 -23.14
CA VAL A 34 -9.42 13.80 -23.28
C VAL A 34 -9.53 15.32 -23.19
N GLU A 35 -9.48 15.84 -21.96
CA GLU A 35 -8.97 17.19 -21.68
C GLU A 35 -8.67 17.38 -20.19
N GLN A 36 -7.52 16.89 -19.70
CA GLN A 36 -6.92 17.40 -18.46
C GLN A 36 -5.44 17.01 -18.31
N TRP A 37 -4.55 17.58 -19.14
CA TRP A 37 -3.09 17.33 -19.07
C TRP A 37 -2.20 18.58 -19.18
N GLU A 38 -2.74 19.80 -19.07
CA GLU A 38 -1.93 21.02 -19.28
C GLU A 38 -1.84 21.96 -18.06
N TRP A 39 -1.31 21.48 -16.93
CA TRP A 39 -0.97 22.39 -15.81
C TRP A 39 0.36 22.14 -15.08
N TRP A 40 1.15 21.13 -15.47
CA TRP A 40 2.35 20.72 -14.71
C TRP A 40 3.68 20.80 -15.49
N ALA A 41 3.68 21.30 -16.73
CA ALA A 41 4.87 21.25 -17.61
C ALA A 41 5.73 22.54 -17.66
N MET A 42 5.60 23.48 -16.71
CA MET A 42 6.27 24.80 -16.81
C MET A 42 7.38 25.11 -15.80
N GLU A 43 7.86 24.16 -14.98
CA GLU A 43 8.84 24.49 -13.92
C GLU A 43 10.00 23.49 -13.73
N ALA A 44 10.46 22.81 -14.79
CA ALA A 44 11.56 21.83 -14.67
C ALA A 44 12.66 21.92 -15.75
N GLU A 45 12.98 23.13 -16.23
CA GLU A 45 14.23 23.35 -16.98
C GLU A 45 15.08 24.42 -16.33
N ARG A 46 16.07 23.99 -15.52
CA ARG A 46 17.36 24.70 -15.35
C ARG A 46 18.42 23.80 -14.65
N ARG A 47 19.41 23.38 -15.45
CA ARG A 47 20.78 22.87 -15.11
C ARG A 47 20.82 21.37 -14.71
N ALA A 48 21.76 20.53 -15.17
CA ALA A 48 23.17 20.78 -15.49
C ALA A 48 23.78 19.77 -16.50
N VAL A 49 24.81 20.23 -17.20
CA VAL A 49 25.75 19.48 -18.06
C VAL A 49 27.04 19.22 -17.27
N GLY A 50 27.64 18.03 -17.40
CA GLY A 50 29.05 17.81 -17.00
C GLY A 50 29.53 16.35 -17.00
N ARG A 51 30.31 15.97 -18.02
CA ARG A 51 30.99 14.67 -18.24
C ARG A 51 32.12 14.37 -17.23
N GLY A 52 32.40 13.08 -17.00
CA GLY A 52 33.70 12.61 -16.51
C GLY A 52 33.88 11.09 -16.53
N ARG A 53 34.60 10.57 -17.54
CA ARG A 53 35.03 9.18 -17.72
C ARG A 53 36.39 8.97 -17.02
N ARG A 54 36.65 7.83 -16.38
CA ARG A 54 37.97 7.14 -16.39
C ARG A 54 37.89 5.69 -15.90
N ARG A 55 38.68 4.84 -16.58
CA ARG A 55 38.86 3.39 -16.42
C ARG A 55 40.03 3.09 -15.45
N GLY A 56 40.07 1.89 -14.88
CA GLY A 56 41.27 1.30 -14.27
C GLY A 56 41.07 -0.15 -13.83
N LEU A 57 41.76 -1.08 -14.50
CA LEU A 57 41.85 -2.53 -14.25
C LEU A 57 42.62 -2.87 -12.95
N ALA A 58 42.35 -4.03 -12.35
CA ALA A 58 43.22 -5.23 -12.37
C ALA A 58 43.03 -6.13 -11.13
N ALA A 59 43.05 -7.44 -11.39
CA ALA A 59 42.88 -8.56 -10.48
C ALA A 59 44.16 -8.92 -9.69
N VAL A 60 44.00 -9.63 -8.56
CA VAL A 60 44.97 -10.64 -8.08
C VAL A 60 44.22 -11.83 -7.48
N VAL A 61 44.69 -13.00 -7.90
CA VAL A 61 44.31 -14.38 -7.54
C VAL A 61 44.98 -14.79 -6.23
N GLY A 62 44.29 -15.59 -5.41
CA GLY A 62 44.89 -16.34 -4.28
C GLY A 62 44.06 -17.57 -3.94
N THR A 63 44.60 -18.76 -4.24
CA THR A 63 44.02 -20.10 -4.05
C THR A 63 44.57 -20.81 -2.79
N LEU A 64 43.92 -21.95 -2.46
CA LEU A 64 44.25 -23.03 -1.49
C LEU A 64 43.74 -22.80 -0.04
N THR A 65 43.10 -23.74 0.65
CA THR A 65 43.27 -25.21 0.70
C THR A 65 41.96 -25.94 1.10
N LEU A 66 41.78 -27.16 0.60
CA LEU A 66 40.85 -28.19 1.07
C LEU A 66 41.46 -28.94 2.26
N ALA A 67 40.64 -29.21 3.29
CA ALA A 67 40.86 -30.33 4.20
C ALA A 67 39.48 -30.92 4.60
N GLY A 68 39.24 -32.16 4.18
CA GLY A 68 38.05 -32.92 4.56
C GLY A 68 38.24 -33.60 5.90
N ALA A 69 37.13 -33.80 6.61
CA ALA A 69 36.99 -34.83 7.62
C ALA A 69 35.61 -35.46 7.48
N VAL A 70 35.60 -36.74 7.08
CA VAL A 70 34.44 -37.62 7.11
C VAL A 70 34.28 -38.10 8.55
N VAL A 71 33.10 -37.91 9.15
CA VAL A 71 32.72 -38.53 10.42
C VAL A 71 31.44 -39.32 10.17
N LEU A 72 31.50 -40.63 10.48
CA LEU A 72 30.38 -41.58 10.40
C LEU A 72 29.39 -41.35 11.56
N PRO A 73 28.10 -41.71 11.41
CA PRO A 73 27.08 -41.40 12.40
C PRO A 73 27.14 -42.37 13.59
N GLY A 74 27.20 -41.83 14.80
CA GLY A 74 26.88 -42.54 16.03
C GLY A 74 25.44 -42.25 16.42
N GLU A 75 24.64 -43.30 16.59
CA GLU A 75 23.31 -43.25 17.18
C GLU A 75 23.39 -42.86 18.66
N GLY A 76 22.60 -41.89 19.10
CA GLY A 76 22.43 -41.60 20.52
C GLY A 76 21.79 -40.24 20.83
N ALA A 77 20.69 -40.31 21.59
CA ALA A 77 20.10 -39.25 22.42
C ALA A 77 19.36 -38.10 21.70
N PHE A 78 18.06 -38.30 21.48
CA PHE A 78 17.10 -37.20 21.39
C PHE A 78 16.84 -36.65 22.79
N ALA A 79 17.48 -35.52 23.12
CA ALA A 79 17.00 -34.56 24.10
C ALA A 79 17.74 -33.24 23.91
N GLU A 80 17.15 -32.29 23.20
CA GLU A 80 17.38 -30.87 23.45
C GLU A 80 16.07 -30.09 23.23
N ASP A 81 15.74 -29.31 24.26
CA ASP A 81 14.61 -28.39 24.31
C ASP A 81 14.65 -27.41 23.15
N GLY A 82 13.70 -27.56 22.23
CA GLY A 82 13.46 -26.63 21.13
C GLY A 82 12.88 -25.30 21.64
N ARG A 83 13.69 -24.48 22.30
CA ARG A 83 13.40 -23.04 22.38
C ARG A 83 13.77 -22.46 21.02
N GLY A 84 12.78 -22.30 20.16
CA GLY A 84 12.94 -21.63 18.87
C GLY A 84 13.65 -20.27 19.04
N PRO A 85 14.28 -19.75 17.98
CA PRO A 85 15.00 -18.48 18.05
C PRO A 85 14.08 -17.41 18.64
N ALA A 86 14.61 -16.63 19.59
CA ALA A 86 13.86 -15.52 20.17
C ALA A 86 13.36 -14.60 19.04
N ALA A 87 12.09 -14.24 19.09
CA ALA A 87 11.50 -13.34 18.09
C ALA A 87 12.29 -12.03 18.06
N THR A 88 12.63 -11.56 16.86
CA THR A 88 13.25 -10.25 16.65
C THR A 88 12.36 -9.18 17.28
N PRO A 89 12.89 -8.26 18.10
CA PRO A 89 12.11 -7.13 18.58
C PRO A 89 11.55 -6.34 17.39
N TRP A 90 10.29 -5.90 17.47
CA TRP A 90 9.64 -5.16 16.37
C TRP A 90 10.43 -3.94 15.91
N SER A 91 11.25 -3.33 16.78
CA SER A 91 12.10 -2.17 16.49
C SER A 91 13.36 -2.51 15.68
N ALA A 92 13.73 -3.78 15.60
CA ALA A 92 14.88 -4.28 14.85
C ALA A 92 14.47 -4.99 13.55
N GLU A 93 13.17 -5.17 13.31
CA GLU A 93 12.67 -5.72 12.06
C GLU A 93 13.01 -4.80 10.88
N VAL A 94 13.29 -5.43 9.75
CA VAL A 94 13.55 -4.77 8.46
C VAL A 94 12.45 -5.16 7.49
N ALA A 95 12.19 -4.29 6.52
CA ALA A 95 11.21 -4.57 5.48
C ALA A 95 11.63 -5.80 4.64
N ASP A 96 10.64 -6.49 4.09
CA ASP A 96 10.81 -7.47 3.01
C ASP A 96 10.45 -6.82 1.66
N GLY A 97 10.24 -7.64 0.63
CA GLY A 97 9.85 -7.16 -0.70
C GLY A 97 10.85 -6.19 -1.31
N PHE A 98 10.35 -5.29 -2.17
CA PHE A 98 11.16 -4.27 -2.80
C PHE A 98 11.68 -3.20 -1.82
N ALA A 99 11.06 -3.01 -0.66
CA ALA A 99 11.58 -2.12 0.37
C ALA A 99 12.85 -2.68 1.04
N SER A 100 13.09 -3.99 0.94
CA SER A 100 14.32 -4.62 1.45
C SER A 100 15.56 -4.45 0.55
N VAL A 101 15.37 -4.01 -0.70
CA VAL A 101 16.43 -4.01 -1.71
C VAL A 101 17.47 -2.92 -1.41
N SER A 102 18.75 -3.23 -1.60
CA SER A 102 19.83 -2.24 -1.53
C SER A 102 19.90 -1.43 -2.84
N ALA A 103 19.36 -0.22 -2.84
CA ALA A 103 19.40 0.68 -3.99
C ALA A 103 19.38 2.16 -3.56
N LEU A 104 19.76 3.06 -4.48
CA LEU A 104 19.69 4.52 -4.27
C LEU A 104 20.37 5.01 -2.96
N GLY A 105 21.45 4.35 -2.54
CA GLY A 105 22.18 4.69 -1.32
C GLY A 105 21.57 4.15 -0.02
N GLN A 106 20.52 3.33 -0.11
CA GLN A 106 19.90 2.64 1.02
C GLN A 106 20.27 1.15 1.04
N ASN A 107 20.27 0.56 2.22
CA ASN A 107 20.50 -0.88 2.43
C ASN A 107 19.21 -1.54 2.92
N GLY A 108 18.15 -1.38 2.13
CA GLY A 108 16.77 -1.67 2.54
C GLY A 108 16.18 -0.62 3.49
N THR A 109 14.90 -0.75 3.80
CA THR A 109 14.16 0.13 4.71
C THR A 109 14.29 -0.36 6.15
N TYR A 110 14.78 0.54 7.01
CA TYR A 110 14.94 0.32 8.45
C TYR A 110 14.39 1.47 9.32
N GLY A 111 13.83 2.49 8.68
CA GLY A 111 13.19 3.62 9.33
C GLY A 111 14.13 4.40 10.23
N GLY A 112 13.60 4.88 11.36
CA GLY A 112 14.33 5.73 12.29
C GLY A 112 15.06 4.99 13.42
N ARG A 113 15.34 3.68 13.28
CA ARG A 113 15.91 2.84 14.36
C ARG A 113 17.26 3.32 14.88
N ASP A 114 18.01 4.06 14.07
CA ASP A 114 19.30 4.66 14.46
C ASP A 114 19.14 5.98 15.23
N GLY A 115 17.89 6.42 15.39
CA GLY A 115 17.51 7.63 16.10
C GLY A 115 16.95 7.39 17.48
N ARG A 116 16.42 8.46 18.08
CA ARG A 116 15.78 8.38 19.39
C ARG A 116 14.37 7.83 19.25
N THR A 117 13.96 7.03 20.24
CA THR A 117 12.55 6.67 20.42
C THR A 117 11.85 7.76 21.23
N VAL A 118 10.72 8.26 20.73
CA VAL A 118 9.85 9.24 21.37
C VAL A 118 8.43 8.72 21.41
N THR A 119 7.69 9.04 22.48
CA THR A 119 6.26 8.72 22.58
C THR A 119 5.45 9.98 22.44
N VAL A 120 4.51 9.99 21.49
CA VAL A 120 3.66 11.15 21.19
C VAL A 120 2.21 10.84 21.51
N ARG A 121 1.48 11.85 21.99
CA ARG A 121 0.04 11.80 22.27
C ARG A 121 -0.73 12.99 21.72
N THR A 122 -0.04 13.94 21.10
CA THR A 122 -0.61 15.19 20.58
C THR A 122 -0.21 15.39 19.14
N LEU A 123 -1.03 16.13 18.38
CA LEU A 123 -0.71 16.51 17.00
C LEU A 123 0.61 17.29 16.93
N ALA A 124 0.80 18.26 17.83
CA ALA A 124 2.00 19.09 17.86
C ALA A 124 3.28 18.25 18.05
N ASP A 125 3.28 17.25 18.94
CA ASP A 125 4.44 16.37 19.13
C ASP A 125 4.66 15.48 17.92
N LEU A 126 3.60 14.89 17.36
CA LEU A 126 3.70 14.05 16.17
C LEU A 126 4.32 14.82 15.01
N GLU A 127 3.85 16.04 14.74
CA GLU A 127 4.37 16.91 13.68
C GLU A 127 5.81 17.31 13.91
N LYS A 128 6.13 17.71 15.15
CA LYS A 128 7.49 18.09 15.53
C LYS A 128 8.49 16.99 15.19
N TYR A 129 8.20 15.73 15.55
CA TYR A 129 9.14 14.64 15.33
C TYR A 129 9.08 14.08 13.90
N ALA A 130 7.90 14.05 13.26
CA ALA A 130 7.76 13.55 11.89
C ALA A 130 8.50 14.43 10.86
N THR A 131 8.53 15.74 11.10
CA THR A 131 9.18 16.73 10.21
C THR A 131 10.65 16.99 10.53
N ALA A 132 11.16 16.47 11.65
CA ALA A 132 12.54 16.69 12.07
C ALA A 132 13.56 16.04 11.14
N SER A 133 14.74 16.65 10.99
CA SER A 133 15.80 16.08 10.13
C SER A 133 16.52 14.91 10.78
N GLU A 134 16.52 14.77 12.11
CA GLU A 134 17.13 13.63 12.76
C GLU A 134 16.28 12.36 12.60
N PRO A 135 16.89 11.17 12.64
CA PRO A 135 16.14 9.93 12.68
C PRO A 135 15.32 9.82 13.97
N TYR A 136 14.09 9.29 13.86
CA TYR A 136 13.23 9.02 15.02
C TYR A 136 12.40 7.76 14.86
N VAL A 137 12.26 7.03 15.98
CA VAL A 137 11.15 6.10 16.21
C VAL A 137 10.07 6.85 16.98
N ILE A 138 8.94 7.13 16.34
CA ILE A 138 7.82 7.92 16.85
C ILE A 138 6.69 6.97 17.21
N VAL A 139 6.55 6.69 18.50
CA VAL A 139 5.52 5.83 19.05
C VAL A 139 4.25 6.64 19.33
N VAL A 140 3.20 6.45 18.54
CA VAL A 140 1.90 7.09 18.68
C VAL A 140 1.07 6.33 19.72
N ALA A 141 0.90 6.91 20.91
CA ALA A 141 0.29 6.25 22.07
C ALA A 141 -1.10 6.79 22.43
N ALA A 142 -1.79 7.41 21.47
CA ALA A 142 -3.15 7.93 21.61
C ALA A 142 -3.84 8.04 20.25
N ALA A 143 -5.14 8.32 20.29
CA ALA A 143 -5.85 8.87 19.15
C ALA A 143 -5.51 10.35 19.00
N ILE A 144 -5.04 10.75 17.82
CA ILE A 144 -4.69 12.13 17.46
C ILE A 144 -5.63 12.56 16.33
N THR A 145 -6.43 13.58 16.61
CA THR A 145 -7.29 14.22 15.61
C THR A 145 -6.49 15.30 14.86
N MET A 146 -6.52 15.24 13.54
CA MET A 146 -5.90 16.23 12.66
C MET A 146 -6.68 17.55 12.70
N ASP A 147 -5.94 18.65 12.79
CA ASP A 147 -6.47 20.01 12.74
C ASP A 147 -5.57 20.88 11.83
N PRO A 148 -6.08 21.39 10.69
CA PRO A 148 -7.43 21.16 10.17
C PRO A 148 -7.67 19.69 9.76
N LYS A 149 -8.95 19.27 9.68
CA LYS A 149 -9.33 18.01 9.03
C LYS A 149 -8.84 18.03 7.57
N GLY A 150 -8.40 16.87 7.08
CA GLY A 150 -7.74 16.70 5.80
C GLY A 150 -6.23 16.89 5.81
N LYS A 151 -5.64 17.30 6.94
CA LYS A 151 -4.20 17.54 7.00
C LYS A 151 -3.40 16.25 6.81
N GLU A 152 -2.43 16.31 5.92
CA GLU A 152 -1.37 15.32 5.79
C GLU A 152 -0.08 15.87 6.39
N ILE A 153 0.43 15.21 7.44
CA ILE A 153 1.69 15.59 8.07
C ILE A 153 2.83 15.23 7.13
N LYS A 154 3.65 16.22 6.78
CA LYS A 154 4.89 15.98 6.03
C LYS A 154 5.84 15.11 6.85
N VAL A 155 6.32 14.02 6.28
CA VAL A 155 7.27 13.11 6.91
C VAL A 155 8.64 13.29 6.25
N ALA A 156 9.67 13.53 7.07
CA ALA A 156 11.06 13.56 6.62
C ALA A 156 11.64 12.15 6.51
N SER A 157 12.84 12.02 5.92
CA SER A 157 13.55 10.73 5.86
C SER A 157 13.89 10.16 7.25
N ASP A 158 14.19 8.86 7.27
CA ASP A 158 14.68 8.14 8.45
C ASP A 158 13.69 8.15 9.63
N LYS A 159 12.43 7.80 9.33
CA LYS A 159 11.34 7.79 10.31
C LYS A 159 10.74 6.41 10.46
N THR A 160 10.46 6.03 11.69
CA THR A 160 9.51 4.96 12.01
C THR A 160 8.35 5.60 12.75
N ILE A 161 7.17 5.69 12.13
CA ILE A 161 5.94 6.13 12.80
C ILE A 161 5.13 4.88 13.12
N VAL A 162 5.00 4.57 14.40
CA VAL A 162 4.45 3.29 14.86
C VAL A 162 3.37 3.48 15.92
N GLY A 163 2.23 2.81 15.79
CA GLY A 163 1.21 2.81 16.83
C GLY A 163 1.62 1.99 18.05
N SER A 164 1.32 2.48 19.26
CA SER A 164 1.58 1.72 20.50
C SER A 164 0.49 0.69 20.74
N GLY A 165 0.80 -0.60 20.55
CA GLY A 165 -0.20 -1.65 20.58
C GLY A 165 -1.36 -1.32 19.65
N THR A 166 -2.59 -1.33 20.15
CA THR A 166 -3.77 -0.92 19.37
C THR A 166 -4.26 0.50 19.68
N SER A 167 -3.43 1.34 20.30
CA SER A 167 -3.81 2.68 20.78
C SER A 167 -3.49 3.81 19.80
N GLY A 168 -2.55 3.61 18.87
CA GLY A 168 -2.14 4.65 17.92
C GLY A 168 -3.17 4.87 16.83
N GLN A 169 -3.83 6.03 16.84
CA GLN A 169 -4.80 6.39 15.80
C GLN A 169 -4.56 7.80 15.27
N ILE A 170 -4.78 7.97 13.98
CA ILE A 170 -4.80 9.24 13.26
C ILE A 170 -6.20 9.44 12.71
N ILE A 171 -6.86 10.53 13.09
CA ILE A 171 -8.26 10.77 12.75
C ILE A 171 -8.37 12.03 11.91
N GLY A 172 -9.04 11.93 10.77
CA GLY A 172 -9.36 13.08 9.92
C GLY A 172 -8.20 13.59 9.09
N GLY A 173 -7.20 12.76 8.75
CA GLY A 173 -6.09 13.13 7.88
C GLY A 173 -5.04 12.02 7.83
N GLY A 174 -3.81 12.36 7.45
CA GLY A 174 -2.80 11.34 7.12
C GLY A 174 -1.36 11.82 7.12
N PHE A 175 -0.55 11.20 6.27
CA PHE A 175 0.87 11.50 6.10
C PHE A 175 1.24 11.74 4.65
N PHE A 176 2.15 12.68 4.41
CA PHE A 176 2.70 12.98 3.09
C PHE A 176 4.22 12.76 3.06
N LEU A 177 4.69 11.94 2.14
CA LEU A 177 6.12 11.73 1.86
C LEU A 177 6.43 12.33 0.49
N GLY A 178 7.22 13.39 0.49
CA GLY A 178 7.57 14.11 -0.74
C GLY A 178 8.74 13.52 -1.52
N GLN A 179 9.10 14.22 -2.60
CA GLN A 179 10.16 13.81 -3.52
C GLN A 179 11.48 13.57 -2.78
N GLY A 180 12.05 12.39 -2.97
CA GLY A 180 13.34 12.00 -2.39
C GLY A 180 13.31 11.71 -0.88
N VAL A 181 12.15 11.80 -0.21
CA VAL A 181 11.98 11.26 1.14
C VAL A 181 12.21 9.76 1.08
N HIS A 182 12.97 9.24 2.04
CA HIS A 182 13.36 7.84 2.02
C HIS A 182 13.56 7.22 3.38
N ASN A 183 13.62 5.89 3.39
CA ASN A 183 13.83 5.10 4.60
C ASN A 183 12.75 5.41 5.66
N VAL A 184 11.49 5.19 5.30
CA VAL A 184 10.33 5.47 6.15
C VAL A 184 9.52 4.20 6.41
N ILE A 185 9.19 3.97 7.67
CA ILE A 185 8.27 2.91 8.12
C ILE A 185 7.02 3.58 8.71
N ILE A 186 5.83 3.22 8.20
CA ILE A 186 4.54 3.58 8.80
C ILE A 186 3.85 2.29 9.20
N ARG A 187 3.67 2.09 10.51
CA ARG A 187 3.32 0.77 11.03
C ARG A 187 2.32 0.77 12.18
N ASN A 188 1.47 -0.25 12.24
CA ASN A 188 0.64 -0.53 13.42
C ASN A 188 -0.32 0.62 13.82
N LEU A 189 -0.72 1.46 12.86
CA LEU A 189 -1.62 2.60 13.09
C LEU A 189 -3.04 2.28 12.60
N THR A 190 -4.02 2.92 13.22
CA THR A 190 -5.33 3.12 12.60
C THR A 190 -5.41 4.54 12.03
N ILE A 191 -5.58 4.69 10.71
CA ILE A 191 -5.76 6.00 10.04
C ILE A 191 -7.16 6.04 9.43
N ARG A 192 -7.98 7.04 9.79
CA ARG A 192 -9.41 7.00 9.47
C ARG A 192 -10.11 8.34 9.41
N ASP A 193 -11.29 8.31 8.78
CA ASP A 193 -12.38 9.28 8.94
C ASP A 193 -12.05 10.70 8.45
N SER A 194 -11.34 10.82 7.32
CA SER A 194 -11.28 12.09 6.57
C SER A 194 -12.48 12.28 5.63
N TYR A 195 -13.33 11.26 5.40
CA TYR A 195 -14.52 11.34 4.55
C TYR A 195 -15.43 12.56 4.84
N GLU A 196 -15.92 13.20 3.78
CA GLU A 196 -16.74 14.44 3.82
C GLU A 196 -18.12 14.29 3.13
N GLY A 197 -18.63 13.06 2.98
CA GLY A 197 -19.99 12.84 2.46
C GLY A 197 -20.08 12.66 0.93
N THR A 198 -18.98 12.81 0.20
CA THR A 198 -18.92 12.55 -1.24
C THR A 198 -18.17 11.25 -1.50
N TRP A 199 -18.88 10.20 -1.96
CA TRP A 199 -18.29 8.87 -2.14
C TRP A 199 -17.16 8.82 -3.19
N ASN A 200 -17.38 9.43 -4.35
CA ASN A 200 -16.35 9.61 -5.37
C ASN A 200 -15.79 11.03 -5.33
N ASP A 201 -15.21 11.40 -4.19
CA ASP A 201 -14.62 12.72 -3.99
C ASP A 201 -13.54 13.01 -5.06
N LYS A 202 -13.52 14.26 -5.52
CA LYS A 202 -12.55 14.83 -6.47
C LYS A 202 -12.07 16.21 -6.03
N GLU A 203 -12.59 16.72 -4.91
CA GLU A 203 -12.32 18.05 -4.38
C GLU A 203 -11.31 17.97 -3.23
N HIS A 204 -11.35 16.89 -2.45
CA HIS A 204 -10.48 16.68 -1.30
C HIS A 204 -9.44 15.59 -1.57
N ASP A 205 -8.21 16.00 -1.90
CA ASP A 205 -7.02 15.14 -2.01
C ASP A 205 -6.49 14.79 -0.60
N TRP A 206 -7.32 14.11 0.20
CA TRP A 206 -7.02 13.78 1.60
C TRP A 206 -6.84 12.28 1.78
N ASP A 207 -5.59 11.84 1.67
CA ASP A 207 -5.20 10.45 1.78
C ASP A 207 -4.83 10.08 3.21
N ALA A 208 -4.90 8.78 3.52
CA ALA A 208 -4.28 8.29 4.76
C ALA A 208 -2.74 8.28 4.65
N ILE A 209 -2.19 7.83 3.52
CA ILE A 209 -0.76 7.88 3.23
C ILE A 209 -0.55 8.25 1.76
N GLN A 210 -0.02 9.45 1.53
CA GLN A 210 0.34 9.94 0.20
C GLN A 210 1.86 9.96 0.03
N MET A 211 2.34 9.49 -1.12
CA MET A 211 3.75 9.48 -1.47
C MET A 211 3.96 10.02 -2.89
N ASP A 212 4.88 10.96 -3.02
CA ASP A 212 5.19 11.64 -4.28
C ASP A 212 6.69 11.55 -4.57
N GLY A 213 7.14 10.47 -5.22
CA GLY A 213 8.56 10.26 -5.54
C GLY A 213 9.43 9.92 -4.33
N ALA A 214 8.85 9.29 -3.31
CA ALA A 214 9.57 8.75 -2.16
C ALA A 214 10.23 7.39 -2.51
N HIS A 215 11.23 6.94 -1.75
CA HIS A 215 11.78 5.60 -1.96
C HIS A 215 12.17 4.86 -0.69
N HIS A 216 12.19 3.52 -0.74
CA HIS A 216 12.47 2.68 0.42
C HIS A 216 11.48 2.95 1.55
N VAL A 217 10.20 2.66 1.28
CA VAL A 217 9.08 2.88 2.21
C VAL A 217 8.42 1.54 2.55
N TRP A 218 8.12 1.34 3.83
CA TRP A 218 7.41 0.16 4.33
C TRP A 218 6.14 0.57 5.07
N ILE A 219 4.98 0.18 4.52
CA ILE A 219 3.66 0.42 5.09
C ILE A 219 3.13 -0.91 5.60
N ASP A 220 3.12 -1.10 6.92
CA ASP A 220 2.93 -2.43 7.53
C ASP A 220 1.91 -2.47 8.68
N HIS A 221 1.08 -3.52 8.76
CA HIS A 221 0.16 -3.74 9.89
C HIS A 221 -0.74 -2.54 10.24
N ASN A 222 -1.12 -1.71 9.26
CA ASN A 222 -2.03 -0.59 9.51
C ASN A 222 -3.48 -0.99 9.25
N GLU A 223 -4.42 -0.24 9.82
CA GLU A 223 -5.82 -0.24 9.41
C GLU A 223 -6.19 1.14 8.86
N LEU A 224 -6.47 1.19 7.55
CA LEU A 224 -6.81 2.41 6.83
C LEU A 224 -8.26 2.31 6.34
N ARG A 225 -9.08 3.33 6.62
CA ARG A 225 -10.49 3.32 6.20
C ARG A 225 -11.14 4.68 6.10
N HIS A 226 -12.21 4.77 5.32
CA HIS A 226 -13.17 5.88 5.37
C HIS A 226 -12.49 7.26 5.20
N MET A 227 -11.64 7.35 4.18
CA MET A 227 -10.96 8.56 3.77
C MET A 227 -11.77 9.29 2.69
N ALA A 228 -11.47 10.56 2.44
CA ALA A 228 -12.11 11.33 1.36
C ALA A 228 -11.57 10.89 -0.02
N ASP A 229 -10.25 10.72 -0.16
CA ASP A 229 -9.63 10.18 -1.37
C ASP A 229 -9.09 8.75 -1.18
N GLY A 230 -7.77 8.58 -1.22
CA GLY A 230 -7.07 7.31 -1.18
C GLY A 230 -6.83 6.82 0.25
N LEU A 231 -6.76 5.49 0.43
CA LEU A 231 -6.11 4.97 1.64
C LEU A 231 -4.60 5.07 1.49
N ILE A 232 -4.08 4.68 0.33
CA ILE A 232 -2.68 4.85 -0.02
C ILE A 232 -2.62 5.38 -1.45
N ASP A 233 -1.91 6.47 -1.69
CA ASP A 233 -1.59 6.91 -3.05
C ASP A 233 -0.07 6.98 -3.22
N SER A 234 0.44 6.15 -4.14
CA SER A 234 1.86 6.04 -4.49
C SER A 234 2.08 6.68 -5.85
N ARG A 235 2.30 7.99 -5.86
CA ARG A 235 2.35 8.80 -7.08
C ARG A 235 3.78 9.06 -7.54
N LYS A 236 3.91 9.52 -8.77
CA LYS A 236 5.17 9.79 -9.47
C LYS A 236 6.07 8.55 -9.46
N ASP A 237 7.37 8.75 -9.40
CA ASP A 237 8.36 7.66 -9.42
C ASP A 237 8.63 7.10 -8.01
N THR A 238 7.59 6.96 -7.17
CA THR A 238 7.70 6.32 -5.85
C THR A 238 8.09 4.86 -6.02
N THR A 239 9.21 4.43 -5.42
CA THR A 239 9.83 3.13 -5.72
C THR A 239 10.46 2.48 -4.49
N TYR A 240 10.82 1.19 -4.57
CA TYR A 240 11.26 0.39 -3.41
C TYR A 240 10.21 0.45 -2.28
N LEU A 241 8.94 0.27 -2.65
CA LEU A 241 7.80 0.31 -1.74
C LEU A 241 7.37 -1.11 -1.41
N THR A 242 7.10 -1.38 -0.13
CA THR A 242 6.39 -2.58 0.32
C THR A 242 5.19 -2.21 1.17
N VAL A 243 4.03 -2.73 0.78
CA VAL A 243 2.76 -2.57 1.49
C VAL A 243 2.33 -3.95 1.96
N SER A 244 2.42 -4.20 3.27
CA SER A 244 2.26 -5.54 3.84
C SER A 244 1.33 -5.58 5.03
N TRP A 245 0.55 -6.65 5.17
CA TRP A 245 -0.26 -6.90 6.37
C TRP A 245 -1.22 -5.77 6.76
N ASN A 246 -1.64 -4.91 5.84
CA ASN A 246 -2.58 -3.83 6.14
C ASN A 246 -4.02 -4.29 5.96
N ARG A 247 -4.94 -3.67 6.71
CA ARG A 247 -6.38 -3.70 6.45
C ARG A 247 -6.77 -2.43 5.72
N LEU A 248 -7.18 -2.57 4.47
CA LEU A 248 -7.58 -1.48 3.57
C LEU A 248 -9.07 -1.65 3.30
N GLN A 249 -9.91 -0.85 3.96
CA GLN A 249 -11.32 -1.19 4.04
C GLN A 249 -12.26 0.00 4.00
N ARG A 250 -13.50 -0.26 3.52
CA ARG A 250 -14.61 0.70 3.54
C ARG A 250 -14.25 2.04 2.89
N ASN A 251 -13.66 1.98 1.70
CA ASN A 251 -13.22 3.16 0.96
C ASN A 251 -13.55 3.01 -0.52
N ASN A 252 -13.82 4.12 -1.19
CA ASN A 252 -14.00 4.10 -2.63
C ASN A 252 -12.67 3.76 -3.34
N LYS A 253 -11.63 4.56 -3.09
CA LYS A 253 -10.32 4.46 -3.74
C LYS A 253 -9.31 3.86 -2.76
N SER A 254 -8.97 2.58 -2.85
CA SER A 254 -8.08 1.96 -1.84
C SER A 254 -6.62 2.34 -2.05
N PHE A 255 -6.04 1.98 -3.18
CA PHE A 255 -4.61 2.10 -3.45
C PHE A 255 -4.35 2.51 -4.91
N GLY A 256 -4.19 3.82 -5.13
CA GLY A 256 -3.78 4.39 -6.42
C GLY A 256 -2.25 4.38 -6.57
N ILE A 257 -1.76 4.02 -7.76
CA ILE A 257 -0.33 4.04 -8.06
C ILE A 257 -0.10 4.60 -9.47
N GLY A 258 0.87 5.51 -9.62
CA GLY A 258 1.30 6.04 -10.92
C GLY A 258 1.29 7.57 -10.98
N TRP A 259 0.55 8.17 -11.91
CA TRP A 259 0.62 9.62 -12.21
C TRP A 259 2.01 10.08 -12.69
N THR A 260 2.63 9.24 -13.53
CA THR A 260 3.90 9.49 -14.22
C THR A 260 3.89 8.77 -15.56
N GLU A 261 4.62 9.30 -16.53
CA GLU A 261 4.89 8.63 -17.80
C GLU A 261 6.05 7.63 -17.70
N ASN A 262 6.88 7.77 -16.65
CA ASN A 262 8.03 6.91 -16.44
C ASN A 262 7.58 5.52 -15.97
N THR A 263 8.28 4.48 -16.40
CA THR A 263 8.06 3.10 -15.94
C THR A 263 9.30 2.60 -15.18
N THR A 264 9.49 3.12 -13.97
CA THR A 264 10.71 2.93 -13.16
C THR A 264 10.45 2.35 -11.76
N ALA A 265 9.22 2.41 -11.27
CA ALA A 265 8.88 2.04 -9.90
C ALA A 265 8.89 0.52 -9.67
N ASP A 266 9.36 0.14 -8.48
CA ASP A 266 9.40 -1.23 -7.96
C ASP A 266 8.56 -1.33 -6.68
N ILE A 267 7.50 -2.15 -6.69
CA ILE A 267 6.49 -2.19 -5.62
C ILE A 267 6.09 -3.62 -5.27
N THR A 268 6.07 -3.93 -3.98
CA THR A 268 5.58 -5.20 -3.44
C THR A 268 4.33 -4.98 -2.59
N ILE A 269 3.31 -5.81 -2.80
CA ILE A 269 2.04 -5.72 -2.08
C ILE A 269 1.64 -7.12 -1.65
N HIS A 270 1.63 -7.41 -0.36
CA HIS A 270 1.32 -8.75 0.11
C HIS A 270 0.61 -8.82 1.46
N HIS A 271 -0.17 -9.88 1.65
CA HIS A 271 -0.88 -10.15 2.91
C HIS A 271 -1.79 -9.00 3.37
N ASN A 272 -2.21 -8.13 2.45
CA ASN A 272 -3.17 -7.07 2.76
C ASN A 272 -4.59 -7.62 2.63
N TRP A 273 -5.48 -7.09 3.46
CA TRP A 273 -6.91 -7.33 3.39
C TRP A 273 -7.59 -6.12 2.75
N PHE A 274 -7.97 -6.24 1.49
CA PHE A 274 -8.85 -5.27 0.83
C PHE A 274 -10.29 -5.71 1.06
N ARG A 275 -11.07 -4.92 1.81
CA ARG A 275 -12.40 -5.33 2.25
C ARG A 275 -13.44 -4.24 2.08
N GLU A 276 -14.54 -4.54 1.39
CA GLU A 276 -15.59 -3.55 1.09
C GLU A 276 -15.00 -2.28 0.47
N SER A 277 -14.28 -2.44 -0.65
CA SER A 277 -13.72 -1.30 -1.38
C SER A 277 -14.14 -1.34 -2.83
N GLU A 278 -14.55 -0.18 -3.34
CA GLU A 278 -15.08 -0.07 -4.69
C GLU A 278 -13.99 -0.25 -5.76
N GLN A 279 -12.86 0.44 -5.65
CA GLN A 279 -11.88 0.48 -6.73
C GLN A 279 -10.46 0.75 -6.26
N ARG A 280 -9.51 0.57 -7.19
CA ARG A 280 -8.07 0.71 -6.98
C ARG A 280 -7.58 -0.27 -5.92
N ASN A 281 -7.72 -1.58 -6.13
CA ASN A 281 -7.42 -2.59 -5.12
C ASN A 281 -6.20 -3.50 -5.42
N PRO A 282 -5.03 -3.04 -5.93
CA PRO A 282 -4.62 -1.69 -6.31
C PRO A 282 -4.91 -1.37 -7.80
N SER A 283 -4.81 -0.09 -8.17
CA SER A 283 -4.71 0.34 -9.57
C SER A 283 -3.28 0.82 -9.86
N ALA A 284 -2.52 0.04 -10.62
CA ALA A 284 -1.10 0.21 -10.86
C ALA A 284 -0.79 0.71 -12.28
N ASP A 285 -0.37 1.96 -12.41
CA ASP A 285 -0.07 2.60 -13.68
C ASP A 285 1.44 2.87 -13.85
N ASN A 286 1.99 2.45 -15.00
CA ASN A 286 3.41 2.57 -15.36
C ASN A 286 4.42 2.09 -14.29
N ILE A 287 4.25 0.86 -13.79
CA ILE A 287 5.18 0.27 -12.80
C ILE A 287 6.15 -0.71 -13.45
N ALA A 288 7.45 -0.52 -13.25
CA ALA A 288 8.48 -1.40 -13.80
C ALA A 288 8.33 -2.82 -13.29
N HIS A 289 8.12 -2.97 -11.98
CA HIS A 289 7.91 -4.26 -11.33
C HIS A 289 6.87 -4.14 -10.20
N ALA A 290 5.65 -4.63 -10.45
CA ALA A 290 4.61 -4.77 -9.44
C ALA A 290 4.48 -6.24 -9.03
N HIS A 291 4.91 -6.60 -7.82
CA HIS A 291 4.72 -7.95 -7.28
C HIS A 291 3.61 -7.97 -6.23
N LEU A 292 2.53 -8.67 -6.54
CA LEU A 292 1.37 -8.82 -5.67
C LEU A 292 1.26 -10.29 -5.26
N TYR A 293 1.27 -10.60 -3.97
CA TYR A 293 1.11 -11.98 -3.53
C TYR A 293 0.38 -12.16 -2.20
N ASN A 294 -0.34 -13.27 -2.05
CA ASN A 294 -1.07 -13.62 -0.83
C ASN A 294 -1.98 -12.49 -0.26
N ASN A 295 -2.55 -11.64 -1.11
CA ASN A 295 -3.53 -10.65 -0.67
C ASN A 295 -4.93 -11.28 -0.61
N TYR A 296 -5.77 -10.78 0.32
CA TYR A 296 -7.18 -11.15 0.38
C TYR A 296 -8.04 -9.96 -0.06
N LEU A 297 -8.71 -10.10 -1.20
CA LEU A 297 -9.70 -9.15 -1.69
C LEU A 297 -11.09 -9.72 -1.43
N GLN A 298 -11.88 -9.01 -0.63
CA GLN A 298 -13.19 -9.46 -0.18
C GLN A 298 -14.26 -8.39 -0.36
N ASP A 299 -15.32 -8.78 -1.06
CA ASP A 299 -16.57 -8.05 -1.17
C ASP A 299 -17.71 -8.99 -0.73
N ASP A 300 -18.33 -8.72 0.41
CA ASP A 300 -19.38 -9.59 0.96
C ASP A 300 -20.76 -9.18 0.42
N PRO A 301 -21.65 -10.13 0.08
CA PRO A 301 -22.98 -9.78 -0.41
C PRO A 301 -23.79 -9.02 0.65
N GLY A 302 -24.45 -7.94 0.22
CA GLY A 302 -25.37 -7.16 1.07
C GLY A 302 -24.70 -6.08 1.91
N THR A 303 -23.44 -5.74 1.65
CA THR A 303 -22.80 -4.53 2.16
C THR A 303 -23.19 -3.30 1.33
N ASP A 304 -22.91 -2.11 1.86
CA ASP A 304 -23.27 -0.83 1.22
C ASP A 304 -22.30 -0.42 0.10
N ILE A 305 -21.20 -1.15 -0.08
CA ILE A 305 -20.15 -0.87 -1.06
C ILE A 305 -20.11 -2.05 -2.02
N SER A 306 -20.07 -1.79 -3.32
CA SER A 306 -19.89 -2.83 -4.33
C SER A 306 -18.58 -2.59 -5.05
N SER A 307 -17.77 -3.63 -5.17
CA SER A 307 -16.53 -3.57 -5.94
C SER A 307 -16.82 -3.34 -7.42
N SER A 308 -16.07 -2.42 -8.03
CA SER A 308 -15.99 -2.20 -9.47
C SER A 308 -14.84 -3.00 -10.08
N TYR A 309 -13.66 -3.01 -9.44
CA TYR A 309 -12.52 -3.83 -9.85
C TYR A 309 -11.52 -4.10 -8.72
N GLY A 310 -10.84 -5.25 -8.84
CA GLY A 310 -9.76 -5.68 -7.97
C GLY A 310 -8.40 -5.09 -8.38
N ASN A 311 -7.51 -5.95 -8.83
CA ASN A 311 -6.16 -5.58 -9.27
C ASN A 311 -6.20 -5.07 -10.71
N TYR A 312 -5.67 -3.87 -10.96
CA TYR A 312 -5.58 -3.31 -12.30
C TYR A 312 -4.13 -2.99 -12.70
N ALA A 313 -3.60 -3.65 -13.73
CA ALA A 313 -2.35 -3.26 -14.39
C ALA A 313 -2.63 -2.32 -15.57
N ARG A 314 -2.25 -1.06 -15.43
CA ARG A 314 -2.44 0.02 -16.41
C ARG A 314 -1.13 0.43 -17.08
N GLY A 315 -1.24 1.10 -18.22
CA GLY A 315 -0.09 1.65 -18.95
C GLY A 315 0.91 0.55 -19.33
N ASN A 316 2.18 0.74 -19.00
CA ASN A 316 3.26 -0.21 -19.27
C ASN A 316 3.64 -1.09 -18.07
N THR A 317 2.73 -1.22 -17.09
CA THR A 317 2.99 -1.98 -15.87
C THR A 317 3.35 -3.44 -16.16
N LYS A 318 4.38 -3.96 -15.49
CA LYS A 318 4.65 -5.41 -15.41
C LYS A 318 4.26 -5.92 -14.03
N MET A 319 3.19 -6.70 -13.99
CA MET A 319 2.63 -7.25 -12.76
C MET A 319 2.82 -8.77 -12.70
N VAL A 320 3.27 -9.25 -11.55
CA VAL A 320 3.26 -10.65 -11.16
C VAL A 320 2.27 -10.78 -10.00
N LEU A 321 1.25 -11.63 -10.17
CA LEU A 321 0.17 -11.82 -9.20
C LEU A 321 0.08 -13.28 -8.76
N GLU A 322 0.48 -13.58 -7.52
CA GLU A 322 0.68 -14.94 -7.03
C GLU A 322 -0.14 -15.26 -5.76
N ASN A 323 -0.77 -16.43 -5.72
CA ASN A 323 -1.45 -17.00 -4.56
C ASN A 323 -2.36 -16.04 -3.77
N SER A 324 -3.00 -15.07 -4.43
CA SER A 324 -3.95 -14.16 -3.80
C SER A 324 -5.37 -14.75 -3.87
N TYR A 325 -6.23 -14.36 -2.93
CA TYR A 325 -7.60 -14.84 -2.82
C TYR A 325 -8.58 -13.70 -3.08
N PHE A 326 -9.49 -13.91 -4.02
CA PHE A 326 -10.53 -12.96 -4.40
C PHE A 326 -11.90 -13.55 -4.08
N GLN A 327 -12.71 -12.83 -3.32
CA GLN A 327 -14.06 -13.23 -2.92
C GLN A 327 -15.07 -12.15 -3.29
N GLY A 328 -16.10 -12.52 -4.05
CA GLY A 328 -17.25 -11.65 -4.35
C GLY A 328 -16.96 -10.47 -5.27
N PHE A 329 -15.69 -10.25 -5.64
CA PHE A 329 -15.27 -9.09 -6.42
C PHE A 329 -15.78 -9.10 -7.86
N GLU A 330 -16.23 -7.93 -8.35
CA GLU A 330 -16.36 -7.67 -9.78
C GLU A 330 -14.99 -7.33 -10.38
N ASN A 331 -14.74 -7.79 -11.62
CA ASN A 331 -13.51 -7.54 -12.37
C ASN A 331 -12.24 -7.75 -11.51
N PRO A 332 -12.06 -8.96 -10.92
CA PRO A 332 -11.03 -9.20 -9.91
C PRO A 332 -9.61 -8.90 -10.42
N VAL A 333 -9.34 -9.12 -11.72
CA VAL A 333 -8.05 -8.84 -12.33
C VAL A 333 -8.25 -8.28 -13.73
N ILE A 334 -7.80 -7.05 -13.94
CA ILE A 334 -7.88 -6.36 -15.22
C ILE A 334 -6.53 -5.81 -15.68
N LYS A 335 -6.36 -5.67 -16.99
CA LYS A 335 -5.18 -5.04 -17.58
C LYS A 335 -5.46 -4.21 -18.82
N ASP A 336 -4.61 -3.22 -19.04
CA ASP A 336 -4.49 -2.51 -20.32
C ASP A 336 -3.82 -3.41 -21.37
N ALA A 337 -4.01 -3.08 -22.65
CA ALA A 337 -3.40 -3.80 -23.76
C ALA A 337 -1.86 -3.75 -23.72
N THR A 338 -1.30 -2.61 -23.29
CA THR A 338 0.14 -2.34 -23.19
C THR A 338 0.79 -2.92 -21.93
N ALA A 339 0.01 -3.30 -20.92
CA ALA A 339 0.51 -3.85 -19.68
C ALA A 339 0.77 -5.37 -19.79
N ALA A 340 1.72 -5.87 -19.00
CA ALA A 340 1.93 -7.30 -18.77
C ALA A 340 1.43 -7.68 -17.38
N LEU A 341 0.63 -8.73 -17.28
CA LEU A 341 0.12 -9.25 -16.01
C LEU A 341 0.16 -10.78 -16.06
N VAL A 342 0.98 -11.39 -15.22
CA VAL A 342 1.11 -12.85 -15.13
C VAL A 342 0.56 -13.33 -13.80
N GLN A 343 -0.47 -14.17 -13.86
CA GLN A 343 -1.12 -14.76 -12.70
C GLN A 343 -0.63 -16.18 -12.41
N ARG A 344 -0.48 -16.56 -11.14
CA ARG A 344 -0.16 -17.94 -10.71
C ARG A 344 -0.84 -18.28 -9.37
N GLY A 345 -1.53 -19.42 -9.30
CA GLY A 345 -2.04 -19.95 -8.02
C GLY A 345 -3.11 -19.13 -7.29
N ASN A 346 -3.67 -18.07 -7.90
CA ASN A 346 -4.75 -17.28 -7.31
C ASN A 346 -6.06 -18.08 -7.22
N LEU A 347 -6.89 -17.77 -6.21
CA LEU A 347 -8.24 -18.33 -6.07
C LEU A 347 -9.30 -17.24 -6.25
N PHE A 348 -10.34 -17.58 -7.02
CA PHE A 348 -11.46 -16.69 -7.35
C PHE A 348 -12.76 -17.35 -6.93
N VAL A 349 -13.42 -16.82 -5.90
CA VAL A 349 -14.64 -17.39 -5.32
C VAL A 349 -15.77 -16.37 -5.43
N ASN A 350 -16.84 -16.75 -6.13
CA ASN A 350 -18.00 -15.88 -6.38
C ASN A 350 -17.66 -14.54 -7.06
N THR A 351 -16.58 -14.47 -7.84
CA THR A 351 -16.21 -13.28 -8.60
C THR A 351 -16.91 -13.23 -9.95
N THR A 352 -17.06 -12.03 -10.52
CA THR A 352 -17.68 -11.81 -11.85
C THR A 352 -16.82 -10.89 -12.71
N GLY A 353 -17.17 -10.73 -14.00
CA GLY A 353 -16.49 -9.81 -14.89
C GLY A 353 -15.12 -10.30 -15.39
N ARG A 354 -14.20 -9.36 -15.62
CA ARG A 354 -12.88 -9.61 -16.22
C ARG A 354 -11.90 -10.26 -15.24
N ASN A 355 -11.21 -11.28 -15.71
CA ASN A 355 -10.11 -11.93 -15.01
C ASN A 355 -9.00 -12.25 -16.02
N GLU A 356 -7.98 -11.40 -16.07
CA GLU A 356 -7.06 -11.35 -17.21
C GLU A 356 -5.62 -11.72 -16.83
N SER A 357 -4.93 -12.41 -17.74
CA SER A 357 -3.49 -12.68 -17.67
C SER A 357 -2.92 -12.65 -19.08
N GLY A 358 -1.72 -12.11 -19.26
CA GLY A 358 -1.04 -12.05 -20.55
C GLY A 358 0.20 -11.16 -20.56
N GLY A 359 1.04 -11.35 -21.58
CA GLY A 359 2.32 -10.67 -21.72
C GLY A 359 3.47 -11.40 -21.01
N THR A 360 4.62 -10.73 -20.90
CA THR A 360 5.79 -11.22 -20.16
C THR A 360 6.12 -10.21 -19.06
N ALA A 361 6.01 -10.65 -17.80
CA ALA A 361 6.34 -9.82 -16.63
C ALA A 361 7.82 -10.01 -16.25
N PHE A 362 8.12 -10.16 -14.97
CA PHE A 362 9.47 -10.32 -14.42
C PHE A 362 9.53 -11.50 -13.43
N ASP A 363 10.73 -11.82 -12.93
CA ASP A 363 10.92 -12.78 -11.84
C ASP A 363 11.20 -12.03 -10.53
N PRO A 364 10.27 -12.01 -9.56
CA PRO A 364 10.49 -11.32 -8.29
C PRO A 364 11.67 -11.88 -7.50
N LYS A 365 11.99 -13.18 -7.66
CA LYS A 365 13.12 -13.83 -6.96
C LYS A 365 14.49 -13.32 -7.38
N ALA A 366 14.57 -12.63 -8.53
CA ALA A 366 15.80 -11.96 -8.94
C ALA A 366 16.12 -10.73 -8.08
N TYR A 367 15.16 -10.22 -7.30
CA TYR A 367 15.28 -8.97 -6.54
C TYR A 367 15.31 -9.20 -5.03
N TYR A 368 14.47 -10.10 -4.52
CA TYR A 368 14.40 -10.44 -3.09
C TYR A 368 13.86 -11.85 -2.86
N SER A 369 14.11 -12.37 -1.65
CA SER A 369 13.57 -13.67 -1.23
C SER A 369 12.15 -13.51 -0.69
N TYR A 370 11.27 -14.45 -1.04
CA TYR A 370 9.91 -14.53 -0.49
C TYR A 370 9.41 -15.98 -0.55
N SER A 371 8.39 -16.26 0.24
CA SER A 371 7.63 -17.52 0.22
C SER A 371 6.16 -17.22 -0.03
N LEU A 372 5.49 -18.15 -0.69
CA LEU A 372 4.06 -18.05 -0.94
C LEU A 372 3.31 -18.95 0.04
N ASP A 373 2.37 -18.37 0.77
CA ASP A 373 1.37 -19.15 1.49
C ASP A 373 0.41 -19.82 0.48
N PRO A 374 -0.18 -20.98 0.82
CA PRO A 374 -1.25 -21.57 0.03
C PRO A 374 -2.44 -20.61 -0.09
N ALA A 375 -2.92 -20.38 -1.32
CA ALA A 375 -3.95 -19.39 -1.60
C ALA A 375 -5.26 -19.64 -0.82
N ASP A 376 -5.63 -20.90 -0.57
CA ASP A 376 -6.81 -21.28 0.21
C ASP A 376 -6.69 -20.95 1.71
N ARG A 377 -5.47 -20.79 2.21
CA ARG A 377 -5.18 -20.37 3.59
C ARG A 377 -5.13 -18.86 3.75
N VAL A 378 -4.96 -18.11 2.68
CA VAL A 378 -4.83 -16.64 2.69
C VAL A 378 -5.96 -15.95 3.47
N PRO A 379 -7.27 -16.29 3.30
CA PRO A 379 -8.31 -15.66 4.12
C PRO A 379 -8.06 -15.82 5.62
N SER A 380 -7.70 -17.02 6.10
CA SER A 380 -7.42 -17.26 7.52
C SER A 380 -6.16 -16.55 8.02
N ILE A 381 -5.12 -16.51 7.20
CA ILE A 381 -3.83 -15.90 7.52
C ILE A 381 -3.99 -14.38 7.60
N VAL A 382 -4.55 -13.78 6.56
CA VAL A 382 -4.69 -12.33 6.44
C VAL A 382 -5.68 -11.78 7.47
N THR A 383 -6.83 -12.42 7.69
CA THR A 383 -7.81 -11.93 8.68
C THR A 383 -7.29 -11.96 10.12
N SER A 384 -6.38 -12.90 10.44
CA SER A 384 -5.79 -13.01 11.78
C SER A 384 -4.52 -12.19 11.95
N GLY A 385 -3.70 -12.05 10.91
CA GLY A 385 -2.40 -11.39 10.97
C GLY A 385 -2.40 -9.91 10.58
N SER A 386 -3.29 -9.47 9.69
CA SER A 386 -3.26 -8.07 9.21
C SER A 386 -3.81 -7.07 10.22
N GLY A 387 -3.35 -5.81 10.10
CA GLY A 387 -3.78 -4.66 10.88
C GLY A 387 -3.06 -4.52 12.23
N PRO A 388 -3.47 -3.53 13.05
CA PRO A 388 -2.77 -3.25 14.29
C PRO A 388 -2.80 -4.42 15.29
N THR A 389 -1.66 -4.70 15.91
CA THR A 389 -1.46 -5.77 16.90
C THR A 389 -1.04 -5.22 18.26
N ARG A 390 -1.19 -6.02 19.30
CA ARG A 390 -0.75 -5.65 20.66
C ARG A 390 0.77 -5.70 20.85
N ALA A 391 1.47 -6.45 20.01
CA ALA A 391 2.90 -6.72 20.18
C ALA A 391 3.79 -5.60 19.64
N ILE A 392 3.32 -4.85 18.64
CA ILE A 392 4.11 -3.80 17.98
C ILE A 392 3.96 -2.47 18.74
N GLY A 393 5.04 -1.68 18.82
CA GLY A 393 5.03 -0.35 19.43
C GLY A 393 4.89 -0.33 20.96
N THR A 394 5.05 -1.47 21.61
CA THR A 394 5.14 -1.59 23.07
C THR A 394 6.56 -2.00 23.47
N THR A 395 7.04 -1.53 24.62
CA THR A 395 8.22 -2.14 25.24
C THR A 395 7.74 -3.47 25.81
N GLY A 396 8.20 -4.58 25.22
CA GLY A 396 7.92 -5.93 25.73
C GLY A 396 8.38 -6.13 27.16
#